data_AF-A0A7Z9R0H3-F1
#
_entry.id   AF-A0A7Z9R0H3-F1
#
_cell.length_a   1.000
_cell.length_b   1.000
_cell.length_c   1.000
_cell.angle_alpha   90.00
_cell.angle_beta   90.00
_cell.angle_gamma   90.00
#
_symmetry.space_group_name_H-M   'P 1'
#
loop_
_entity.id
_entity.type
_entity.pdbx_description
1 polymer ?
#
loop_
_entity_poly.entity_id
_entity_poly.type
_entity_poly.pdbx_seq_one_letter_code
_entity_poly.pdbx_strand_id
1 'polypeptide(L)'
;MNIMLNPNSEDQLVELPVIQILETLGWQHRNCFDEFEGGQSHLGRENKSEVVLKDRLRSAMETLNPKTPTLAIDLAIEELTRYRMSLSIMEANRQIYQLLKDGVKVTVQDAETDAEIVQVVKVVNWTQPEQNDLFLVSQFLVSGDLYTRCPNGVGFVNGLPLLLFEFENIIQNLQTDYNDSIIDYKDTIPQLFWYNALILFSNGEDSCISSLTASKEYYAEWKHIGNEGETGVVSLDTLLERVCIPERLLDIIENFILYNALIDNNTRRIRILEEMAQTIYQEWFIHFRFPGHENVKMVDSELGKIPENWEVKKLVDVSVNHNHKRKPLSKAQRTQMQGPFPYYGSANVLDYVNVYQFDDNYLLLGGDGTVVTEEGNPVLQRPCGKFWVSDHAHVLTGRDIISTDFLYMCLSNVEISPYITGSAQPEITQVNLNQILIIVPSRDILDRFYPIVNDIFQLSRNLIQRNQKLVETRDLFLPKLISDRTDICDLDVEVSEV
;
A
#
# COMPACT_ATOMS: atom_id res chain seq x y z
N MET A 1 8.34 7.72 44.92
CA MET A 1 6.94 7.43 45.27
C MET A 1 6.63 6.13 44.54
N ASN A 2 6.54 5.02 45.27
CA ASN A 2 6.37 3.67 44.72
C ASN A 2 5.10 3.60 43.87
N ILE A 3 5.28 3.54 42.54
CA ILE A 3 4.26 2.97 41.67
C ILE A 3 4.50 1.47 41.75
N MET A 4 3.67 0.77 42.52
CA MET A 4 3.67 -0.68 42.52
C MET A 4 3.37 -1.15 41.09
N LEU A 5 4.23 -2.04 40.59
CA LEU A 5 3.92 -2.98 39.51
C LEU A 5 2.51 -3.52 39.73
N ASN A 6 1.60 -3.29 38.78
CA ASN A 6 0.34 -4.02 38.75
C ASN A 6 0.61 -5.31 37.97
N PRO A 7 0.68 -6.49 38.63
CA PRO A 7 0.99 -7.77 37.97
C PRO A 7 -0.18 -8.33 37.13
N ASN A 8 -1.17 -7.49 36.83
CA ASN A 8 -2.48 -7.84 36.28
C ASN A 8 -2.89 -6.91 35.12
N SER A 9 -1.96 -6.32 34.37
CA SER A 9 -2.37 -5.72 33.08
C SER A 9 -2.68 -6.85 32.10
N GLU A 10 -3.83 -6.79 31.43
CA GLU A 10 -4.24 -7.74 30.40
C GLU A 10 -3.15 -7.92 29.31
N ASP A 11 -2.31 -6.89 29.10
CA ASP A 11 -1.12 -6.91 28.24
C ASP A 11 -0.13 -8.07 28.54
N GLN A 12 0.05 -8.44 29.82
CA GLN A 12 0.95 -9.56 30.18
C GLN A 12 0.41 -10.92 29.74
N LEU A 13 -0.91 -11.06 29.55
CA LEU A 13 -1.53 -12.33 29.15
C LEU A 13 -1.25 -12.67 27.68
N VAL A 14 -1.02 -11.66 26.83
CA VAL A 14 -0.69 -11.85 25.41
C VAL A 14 0.81 -11.77 25.17
N GLU A 15 1.53 -10.86 25.84
CA GLU A 15 2.97 -10.69 25.64
C GLU A 15 3.79 -11.92 26.08
N LEU A 16 3.45 -12.56 27.21
CA LEU A 16 4.22 -13.69 27.73
C LEU A 16 4.19 -14.93 26.83
N PRO A 17 3.03 -15.39 26.31
CA PRO A 17 2.99 -16.47 25.33
C PRO A 17 3.79 -16.17 24.07
N VAL A 18 3.71 -14.93 23.55
CA VAL A 18 4.47 -14.51 22.37
C VAL A 18 5.97 -14.65 22.61
N ILE A 19 6.45 -14.14 23.74
CA ILE A 19 7.87 -14.22 24.11
C ILE A 19 8.32 -15.68 24.18
N GLN A 20 7.55 -16.54 24.85
CA GLN A 20 7.88 -17.96 24.99
C GLN A 20 7.98 -18.66 23.64
N ILE A 21 7.03 -18.41 22.73
CA ILE A 21 7.06 -18.97 21.38
C ILE A 21 8.31 -18.50 20.65
N LEU A 22 8.59 -17.20 20.63
CA LEU A 22 9.75 -16.65 19.95
C LEU A 22 11.07 -17.20 20.51
N GLU A 23 11.18 -17.39 21.83
CA GLU A 23 12.33 -18.06 22.46
C GLU A 23 12.51 -19.50 21.95
N THR A 24 11.42 -20.26 21.74
CA THR A 24 11.52 -21.60 21.14
C THR A 24 11.99 -21.58 19.68
N LEU A 25 11.76 -20.48 18.96
CA LEU A 25 12.22 -20.27 17.58
C LEU A 25 13.65 -19.70 17.51
N GLY A 26 14.34 -19.55 18.64
CA GLY A 26 15.72 -19.09 18.71
C GLY A 26 15.89 -17.58 18.92
N TRP A 27 14.81 -16.84 19.21
CA TRP A 27 14.92 -15.43 19.58
C TRP A 27 15.44 -15.27 20.99
N GLN A 28 16.36 -14.32 21.18
CA GLN A 28 16.70 -13.82 22.51
C GLN A 28 15.67 -12.76 22.94
N HIS A 29 15.35 -12.67 24.23
CA HIS A 29 14.40 -11.66 24.75
C HIS A 29 15.02 -10.77 25.81
N ARG A 30 14.59 -9.50 25.86
CA ARG A 30 14.81 -8.61 27.01
C ARG A 30 13.65 -7.64 27.22
N ASN A 31 13.17 -7.54 28.46
CA ASN A 31 12.33 -6.43 28.91
C ASN A 31 13.20 -5.22 29.23
N CYS A 32 12.89 -4.06 28.67
CA CYS A 32 13.72 -2.85 28.74
C CYS A 32 13.06 -1.69 29.49
N PHE A 33 12.11 -1.97 30.38
CA PHE A 33 11.49 -0.96 31.23
C PHE A 33 12.53 -0.15 32.03
N ASP A 34 13.62 -0.80 32.45
CA ASP A 34 14.70 -0.24 33.27
C ASP A 34 15.89 0.33 32.46
N GLU A 35 15.80 0.38 31.13
CA GLU A 35 16.96 0.59 30.24
C GLU A 35 17.86 1.79 30.62
N PHE A 36 17.25 2.91 31.00
CA PHE A 36 17.96 4.15 31.33
C PHE A 36 18.00 4.48 32.83
N GLU A 37 17.51 3.60 33.71
CA GLU A 37 17.48 3.89 35.17
C GLU A 37 18.90 4.00 35.76
N GLY A 38 19.87 3.28 35.18
CA GLY A 38 21.29 3.32 35.58
C GLY A 38 22.13 4.41 34.91
N GLY A 39 21.53 5.29 34.12
CA GLY A 39 22.22 6.38 33.40
C GLY A 39 22.95 5.97 32.11
N GLN A 40 23.16 4.68 31.87
CA GLN A 40 23.63 4.12 30.60
C GLN A 40 22.66 3.05 30.11
N SER A 41 22.37 3.04 28.81
CA SER A 41 21.58 1.97 28.19
C SER A 41 22.37 0.67 28.17
N HIS A 42 21.76 -0.39 28.68
CA HIS A 42 22.30 -1.74 28.53
C HIS A 42 22.10 -2.33 27.12
N LEU A 43 21.39 -1.63 26.23
CA LEU A 43 21.27 -1.97 24.81
C LEU A 43 22.29 -1.22 23.95
N GLY A 44 23.14 -0.39 24.55
CA GLY A 44 24.13 0.42 23.83
C GLY A 44 23.55 1.68 23.17
N ARG A 45 22.31 2.05 23.47
CA ARG A 45 21.65 3.26 22.93
C ARG A 45 22.16 4.50 23.66
N GLU A 46 22.55 5.52 22.91
CA GLU A 46 22.97 6.80 23.50
C GLU A 46 21.78 7.56 24.11
N ASN A 47 20.61 7.43 23.47
CA ASN A 47 19.37 8.08 23.90
C ASN A 47 18.13 7.34 23.33
N LYS A 48 16.94 7.75 23.77
CA LYS A 48 15.67 7.12 23.41
C LYS A 48 15.22 7.36 21.96
N SER A 49 15.84 8.25 21.19
CA SER A 49 15.47 8.42 19.77
C SER A 49 16.17 7.40 18.86
N GLU A 50 17.27 6.78 19.33
CA GLU A 50 17.96 5.73 18.59
C GLU A 50 17.10 4.46 18.55
N VAL A 51 16.92 3.90 17.35
CA VAL A 51 16.12 2.69 17.15
C VAL A 51 16.96 1.50 16.68
N VAL A 52 18.24 1.71 16.34
CA VAL A 52 19.17 0.65 15.90
C VAL A 52 20.08 0.27 17.06
N LEU A 53 20.24 -1.03 17.30
CA LEU A 53 21.16 -1.57 18.31
C LEU A 53 22.55 -1.72 17.69
N LYS A 54 23.32 -0.63 17.68
CA LYS A 54 24.60 -0.53 16.97
C LYS A 54 25.62 -1.59 17.37
N ASP A 55 25.67 -1.98 18.65
CA ASP A 55 26.62 -3.00 19.13
C ASP A 55 26.31 -4.39 18.54
N ARG A 56 25.03 -4.76 18.51
CA ARG A 56 24.57 -6.02 17.88
C ARG A 56 24.79 -5.99 16.37
N LEU A 57 24.45 -4.86 15.73
CA LEU A 57 24.67 -4.66 14.29
C LEU A 57 26.15 -4.80 13.92
N ARG A 58 27.04 -4.16 14.67
CA ARG A 58 28.49 -4.28 14.49
C ARG A 58 28.95 -5.73 14.58
N SER A 59 28.59 -6.42 15.67
CA SER A 59 28.98 -7.82 15.90
C SER A 59 28.53 -8.74 14.77
N ALA A 60 27.29 -8.57 14.30
CA ALA A 60 26.75 -9.33 13.17
C ALA A 60 27.49 -9.02 11.86
N MET A 61 27.75 -7.74 11.57
CA MET A 61 28.47 -7.32 10.36
C MET A 61 29.94 -7.79 10.36
N GLU A 62 30.62 -7.77 11.49
CA GLU A 62 31.99 -8.31 11.63
C GLU A 62 32.02 -9.82 11.38
N THR A 63 31.05 -10.55 11.93
CA THR A 63 30.91 -12.00 11.74
C THR A 63 30.62 -12.34 10.27
N LEU A 64 29.74 -11.58 9.63
CA LEU A 64 29.32 -11.79 8.24
C LEU A 64 30.41 -11.37 7.23
N ASN A 65 31.30 -10.46 7.60
CA ASN A 65 32.31 -9.88 6.73
C ASN A 65 33.74 -10.02 7.32
N PRO A 66 34.26 -11.23 7.56
CA PRO A 66 35.50 -11.45 8.33
C PRO A 66 36.77 -10.94 7.65
N LYS A 67 36.71 -10.61 6.35
CA LYS A 67 37.83 -10.07 5.56
C LYS A 67 37.72 -8.57 5.32
N THR A 68 36.65 -7.94 5.77
CA THR A 68 36.38 -6.52 5.51
C THR A 68 37.06 -5.68 6.60
N PRO A 69 37.78 -4.59 6.23
CA PRO A 69 38.41 -3.71 7.21
C PRO A 69 37.39 -3.10 8.19
N THR A 70 37.78 -2.91 9.45
CA THR A 70 36.92 -2.30 10.49
C THR A 70 36.39 -0.94 10.06
N LEU A 71 37.20 -0.11 9.40
CA LEU A 71 36.79 1.19 8.88
C LEU A 71 35.63 1.08 7.87
N ALA A 72 35.63 0.04 7.02
CA ALA A 72 34.52 -0.16 6.08
C ALA A 72 33.22 -0.55 6.82
N ILE A 73 33.33 -1.33 7.90
CA ILE A 73 32.18 -1.67 8.75
C ILE A 73 31.66 -0.41 9.47
N ASP A 74 32.55 0.43 9.98
CA ASP A 74 32.19 1.71 10.62
C ASP A 74 31.40 2.61 9.66
N LEU A 75 31.94 2.84 8.46
CA LEU A 75 31.28 3.63 7.41
C LEU A 75 29.93 3.03 6.99
N ALA A 76 29.82 1.70 6.97
CA ALA A 76 28.58 1.03 6.61
C ALA A 76 27.51 1.20 7.69
N ILE A 77 27.88 1.13 8.98
CA ILE A 77 26.99 1.43 10.11
C ILE A 77 26.57 2.90 10.08
N GLU A 78 27.48 3.83 9.79
CA GLU A 78 27.16 5.24 9.62
C GLU A 78 26.14 5.46 8.50
N GLU A 79 26.30 4.80 7.35
CA GLU A 79 25.35 4.91 6.25
C GLU A 79 23.99 4.28 6.60
N LEU A 80 23.95 3.12 7.26
CA LEU A 80 22.71 2.51 7.73
C LEU A 80 21.97 3.40 8.73
N THR A 81 22.70 3.98 9.69
CA THR A 81 22.14 4.81 10.76
C THR A 81 21.98 6.28 10.41
N ARG A 82 22.35 6.67 9.17
CA ARG A 82 22.23 8.03 8.67
C ARG A 82 20.82 8.57 8.84
N TYR A 83 20.75 9.82 9.28
CA TYR A 83 19.49 10.51 9.49
C TYR A 83 18.74 10.77 8.18
N ARG A 84 17.46 10.36 8.11
CA ARG A 84 16.63 10.36 6.88
C ARG A 84 15.31 11.14 7.00
N MET A 85 15.16 12.05 7.96
CA MET A 85 13.88 12.79 8.15
C MET A 85 13.44 13.67 6.97
N SER A 86 14.35 14.05 6.08
CA SER A 86 13.98 14.82 4.88
C SER A 86 13.31 13.99 3.80
N LEU A 87 13.35 12.66 3.91
CA LEU A 87 12.71 11.72 2.99
C LEU A 87 11.33 11.35 3.52
N SER A 88 10.43 10.97 2.63
CA SER A 88 9.23 10.27 3.09
C SER A 88 9.61 8.93 3.74
N ILE A 89 8.81 8.46 4.71
CA ILE A 89 9.02 7.19 5.40
C ILE A 89 9.24 6.04 4.40
N MET A 90 8.47 6.02 3.31
CA MET A 90 8.56 5.01 2.26
C MET A 90 9.88 5.09 1.47
N GLU A 91 10.38 6.29 1.17
CA GLU A 91 11.65 6.45 0.49
C GLU A 91 12.82 6.05 1.39
N ALA A 92 12.79 6.44 2.66
CA ALA A 92 13.79 6.02 3.65
C ALA A 92 13.81 4.49 3.80
N ASN A 93 12.64 3.89 3.96
CA ASN A 93 12.50 2.44 4.08
C ASN A 93 13.00 1.69 2.83
N ARG A 94 12.68 2.19 1.63
CA ARG A 94 13.18 1.59 0.38
C ARG A 94 14.69 1.67 0.26
N GLN A 95 15.30 2.80 0.65
CA GLN A 95 16.76 2.93 0.63
C GLN A 95 17.42 1.95 1.59
N ILE A 96 16.91 1.82 2.82
CA ILE A 96 17.40 0.84 3.79
C ILE A 96 17.26 -0.57 3.23
N TYR A 97 16.09 -0.95 2.71
CA TYR A 97 15.88 -2.27 2.13
C TYR A 97 16.89 -2.59 0.99
N GLN A 98 17.20 -1.62 0.12
CA GLN A 98 18.23 -1.79 -0.92
C GLN A 98 19.61 -2.02 -0.31
N LEU A 99 19.98 -1.29 0.76
CA LEU A 99 21.23 -1.52 1.47
C LEU A 99 21.31 -2.91 2.13
N LEU A 100 20.19 -3.43 2.64
CA LEU A 100 20.12 -4.78 3.21
C LEU A 100 20.31 -5.85 2.13
N LYS A 101 19.70 -5.65 0.96
CA LYS A 101 19.73 -6.62 -0.15
C LYS A 101 21.06 -6.61 -0.89
N ASP A 102 21.53 -5.44 -1.30
CA ASP A 102 22.71 -5.29 -2.16
C ASP A 102 24.01 -5.22 -1.35
N GLY A 103 23.91 -5.02 -0.04
CA GLY A 103 25.02 -4.65 0.84
C GLY A 103 25.36 -3.17 0.76
N VAL A 104 25.97 -2.66 1.82
CA VAL A 104 26.36 -1.24 1.92
C VAL A 104 27.68 -1.05 1.18
N LYS A 105 27.63 -0.22 0.12
CA LYS A 105 28.82 0.14 -0.66
C LYS A 105 29.54 1.29 0.01
N VAL A 106 30.77 1.05 0.46
CA VAL A 106 31.62 2.07 1.09
C VAL A 106 32.95 2.14 0.38
N THR A 107 33.51 3.34 0.28
CA THR A 107 34.84 3.56 -0.30
C THR A 107 35.84 3.71 0.82
N VAL A 108 36.89 2.89 0.82
CA VAL A 108 38.00 2.97 1.78
C VAL A 108 39.31 3.11 1.04
N GLN A 109 40.26 3.84 1.65
CA GLN A 109 41.63 3.89 1.14
C GLN A 109 42.38 2.62 1.55
N ASP A 110 43.06 2.03 0.57
CA ASP A 110 43.95 0.91 0.79
C ASP A 110 45.22 1.38 1.52
N ALA A 111 45.53 0.76 2.65
CA ALA A 111 46.64 1.17 3.50
C ALA A 111 48.03 0.97 2.86
N GLU A 112 48.14 0.15 1.81
CA GLU A 112 49.42 -0.15 1.15
C GLU A 112 49.61 0.62 -0.16
N THR A 113 48.52 0.88 -0.88
CA THR A 113 48.56 1.45 -2.25
C THR A 113 48.00 2.87 -2.35
N ASP A 114 47.39 3.40 -1.28
CA ASP A 114 46.71 4.71 -1.24
C ASP A 114 45.57 4.84 -2.29
N ALA A 115 45.15 3.72 -2.87
CA ALA A 115 44.08 3.64 -3.85
C ALA A 115 42.72 3.54 -3.17
N GLU A 116 41.70 4.16 -3.77
CA GLU A 116 40.32 4.00 -3.33
C GLU A 116 39.76 2.64 -3.78
N ILE A 117 39.30 1.84 -2.82
CA ILE A 117 38.67 0.55 -3.04
C ILE A 117 37.22 0.61 -2.56
N VAL A 118 36.30 0.19 -3.42
CA VAL A 118 34.90 0.01 -3.05
C VAL A 118 34.73 -1.36 -2.38
N GLN A 119 34.30 -1.34 -1.12
CA GLN A 119 33.93 -2.52 -0.35
C GLN A 119 32.40 -2.63 -0.30
N VAL A 120 31.88 -3.86 -0.43
CA VAL A 120 30.46 -4.15 -0.24
C VAL A 120 30.31 -4.89 1.09
N VAL A 121 29.73 -4.22 2.08
CA VAL A 121 29.56 -4.78 3.42
C VAL A 121 28.17 -5.38 3.54
N LYS A 122 28.08 -6.69 3.73
CA LYS A 122 26.81 -7.39 3.91
C LYS A 122 26.23 -7.10 5.30
N VAL A 123 24.92 -7.01 5.39
CA VAL A 123 24.21 -6.69 6.65
C VAL A 123 23.39 -7.87 7.17
N VAL A 124 22.82 -8.66 6.27
CA VAL A 124 21.99 -9.84 6.57
C VAL A 124 22.59 -11.07 5.87
N ASN A 125 22.58 -12.19 6.57
CA ASN A 125 22.97 -13.48 6.00
C ASN A 125 21.75 -14.17 5.37
N TRP A 126 21.47 -13.84 4.12
CA TRP A 126 20.35 -14.43 3.36
C TRP A 126 20.56 -15.92 3.06
N THR A 127 21.81 -16.37 2.95
CA THR A 127 22.16 -17.76 2.59
C THR A 127 22.09 -18.74 3.75
N GLN A 128 22.31 -18.27 4.98
CA GLN A 128 22.24 -19.06 6.20
C GLN A 128 21.44 -18.26 7.24
N PRO A 129 20.09 -18.24 7.09
CA PRO A 129 19.19 -17.43 7.91
C PRO A 129 19.38 -17.61 9.42
N GLU A 130 19.68 -18.83 9.85
CA GLU A 130 19.89 -19.23 11.24
C GLU A 130 21.12 -18.58 11.90
N GLN A 131 22.02 -18.00 11.12
CA GLN A 131 23.22 -17.31 11.63
C GLN A 131 22.99 -15.82 11.89
N ASN A 132 21.79 -15.29 11.63
CA ASN A 132 21.45 -13.93 11.99
C ASN A 132 21.07 -13.83 13.48
N ASP A 133 21.42 -12.73 14.11
CA ASP A 133 21.03 -12.43 15.49
C ASP A 133 19.56 -12.01 15.52
N LEU A 134 18.71 -12.82 16.14
CA LEU A 134 17.29 -12.54 16.36
C LEU A 134 17.06 -12.14 17.81
N PHE A 135 16.58 -10.91 18.02
CA PHE A 135 16.41 -10.34 19.36
C PHE A 135 15.11 -9.59 19.51
N LEU A 136 14.28 -9.99 20.47
CA LEU A 136 13.02 -9.35 20.82
C LEU A 136 13.21 -8.43 22.02
N VAL A 137 12.77 -7.19 21.88
CA VAL A 137 12.71 -6.23 22.98
C VAL A 137 11.26 -5.92 23.31
N SER A 138 10.87 -6.08 24.57
CA SER A 138 9.61 -5.56 25.10
C SER A 138 9.85 -4.32 25.96
N GLN A 139 8.82 -3.49 26.10
CA GLN A 139 8.90 -2.20 26.82
C GLN A 139 9.96 -1.25 26.22
N PHE A 140 10.05 -1.22 24.89
CA PHE A 140 11.05 -0.43 24.17
C PHE A 140 10.60 1.02 23.98
N LEU A 141 11.09 1.93 24.84
CA LEU A 141 10.75 3.35 24.72
C LEU A 141 11.50 4.03 23.57
N VAL A 142 10.73 4.62 22.65
CA VAL A 142 11.24 5.39 21.51
C VAL A 142 10.70 6.82 21.57
N SER A 143 11.60 7.79 21.64
CA SER A 143 11.26 9.21 21.64
C SER A 143 11.33 9.79 20.23
N GLY A 144 10.23 10.37 19.77
CA GLY A 144 10.18 11.26 18.62
C GLY A 144 10.42 12.72 19.02
N ASP A 145 10.09 13.63 18.10
CA ASP A 145 10.29 15.07 18.32
C ASP A 145 9.38 15.64 19.42
N LEU A 146 8.14 15.15 19.49
CA LEU A 146 7.10 15.67 20.40
C LEU A 146 6.68 14.68 21.48
N TYR A 147 6.58 13.39 21.15
CA TYR A 147 6.07 12.37 22.06
C TYR A 147 6.96 11.13 22.07
N THR A 148 6.81 10.32 23.12
CA THR A 148 7.47 9.02 23.26
C THR A 148 6.43 7.93 23.15
N ARG A 149 6.77 6.85 22.45
CA ARG A 149 5.94 5.66 22.27
C ARG A 149 6.64 4.42 22.79
N CYS A 150 5.85 3.41 23.13
CA CYS A 150 6.31 2.14 23.68
C CYS A 150 5.52 1.02 22.98
N PRO A 151 5.98 0.53 21.82
CA PRO A 151 5.36 -0.62 21.19
C PRO A 151 5.39 -1.84 22.13
N ASN A 152 4.42 -2.76 21.98
CA ASN A 152 4.41 -3.98 22.82
C ASN A 152 5.68 -4.82 22.62
N GLY A 153 6.15 -4.92 21.38
CA GLY A 153 7.43 -5.57 21.07
C GLY A 153 8.09 -5.03 19.81
N VAL A 154 9.42 -5.03 19.80
CA VAL A 154 10.23 -4.74 18.62
C VAL A 154 11.20 -5.90 18.39
N GLY A 155 11.09 -6.53 17.22
CA GLY A 155 11.95 -7.62 16.80
C GLY A 155 13.10 -7.11 15.94
N PHE A 156 14.32 -7.44 16.37
CA PHE A 156 15.57 -7.06 15.75
C PHE A 156 16.18 -8.22 14.99
N VAL A 157 16.69 -7.93 13.79
CA VAL A 157 17.57 -8.83 13.02
C VAL A 157 18.91 -8.12 12.89
N ASN A 158 19.98 -8.73 13.41
CA ASN A 158 21.32 -8.13 13.43
C ASN A 158 21.30 -6.69 13.97
N GLY A 159 20.53 -6.43 15.03
CA GLY A 159 20.39 -5.10 15.63
C GLY A 159 19.55 -4.07 14.86
N LEU A 160 18.93 -4.42 13.73
CA LEU A 160 17.98 -3.56 13.00
C LEU A 160 16.52 -3.89 13.35
N PRO A 161 15.65 -2.90 13.65
CA PRO A 161 14.27 -3.14 14.09
C PRO A 161 13.37 -3.47 12.89
N LEU A 162 13.37 -4.73 12.45
CA LEU A 162 12.63 -5.17 11.26
C LEU A 162 11.19 -5.61 11.56
N LEU A 163 10.87 -6.00 12.80
CA LEU A 163 9.52 -6.41 13.20
C LEU A 163 8.95 -5.49 14.28
N LEU A 164 7.67 -5.18 14.15
CA LEU A 164 6.88 -4.51 15.17
C LEU A 164 5.75 -5.44 15.61
N PHE A 165 5.56 -5.58 16.92
CA PHE A 165 4.46 -6.33 17.52
C PHE A 165 3.57 -5.36 18.28
N GLU A 166 2.28 -5.41 17.97
CA GLU A 166 1.27 -4.58 18.61
C GLU A 166 0.07 -5.44 19.02
N PHE A 167 -0.34 -5.33 20.28
CA PHE A 167 -1.39 -6.14 20.87
C PHE A 167 -2.48 -5.25 21.47
N GLU A 168 -3.72 -5.54 21.13
CA GLU A 168 -4.88 -4.80 21.64
C GLU A 168 -5.80 -5.65 22.50
N ASN A 169 -6.67 -4.96 23.25
CA ASN A 169 -7.70 -5.59 24.09
C ASN A 169 -8.80 -6.24 23.24
N ILE A 170 -9.27 -7.40 23.71
CA ILE A 170 -10.18 -8.37 23.04
C ILE A 170 -11.52 -7.77 22.52
N ILE A 171 -11.89 -6.55 22.92
CA ILE A 171 -13.24 -5.99 22.70
C ILE A 171 -13.33 -5.11 21.43
N GLN A 172 -12.22 -4.82 20.74
CA GLN A 172 -12.19 -3.81 19.67
C GLN A 172 -12.05 -4.38 18.24
N ASN A 173 -12.33 -3.54 17.24
CA ASN A 173 -12.39 -3.93 15.83
C ASN A 173 -11.01 -3.77 15.20
N LEU A 174 -10.28 -4.88 15.10
CA LEU A 174 -8.90 -4.98 14.63
C LEU A 174 -8.53 -4.06 13.47
N GLN A 175 -9.39 -3.95 12.45
CA GLN A 175 -9.06 -3.15 11.27
C GLN A 175 -9.05 -1.64 11.55
N THR A 176 -9.93 -1.14 12.42
CA THR A 176 -10.01 0.30 12.70
C THR A 176 -8.88 0.71 13.64
N ASP A 177 -8.67 -0.08 14.69
CA ASP A 177 -7.77 0.27 15.78
C ASP A 177 -6.30 0.10 15.36
N TYR A 178 -5.97 -0.93 14.56
CA TYR A 178 -4.66 -1.05 13.91
C TYR A 178 -4.28 0.18 13.09
N ASN A 179 -5.23 0.72 12.32
CA ASN A 179 -4.95 1.88 11.47
C ASN A 179 -4.61 3.09 12.32
N ASP A 180 -5.41 3.38 13.34
CA ASP A 180 -5.23 4.55 14.19
C ASP A 180 -3.92 4.45 14.99
N SER A 181 -3.62 3.25 15.54
CA SER A 181 -2.39 2.97 16.28
C SER A 181 -1.12 3.07 15.41
N ILE A 182 -1.12 2.49 14.20
CA ILE A 182 0.04 2.53 13.30
C ILE A 182 0.22 3.90 12.64
N ILE A 183 -0.86 4.62 12.32
CA ILE A 183 -0.77 6.02 11.84
C ILE A 183 -0.13 6.89 12.92
N ASP A 184 -0.57 6.77 14.18
CA ASP A 184 0.00 7.54 15.28
C ASP A 184 1.50 7.26 15.49
N TYR A 185 1.94 6.00 15.39
CA TYR A 185 3.36 5.67 15.45
C TYR A 185 4.16 6.23 14.27
N LYS A 186 3.62 6.18 13.05
CA LYS A 186 4.29 6.72 11.85
C LYS A 186 4.50 8.22 11.96
N ASP A 187 3.57 8.94 12.57
CA ASP A 187 3.68 10.39 12.79
C ASP A 187 4.60 10.71 13.99
N THR A 188 4.56 9.89 15.04
CA THR A 188 5.27 10.17 16.29
C THR A 188 6.72 9.70 16.29
N ILE A 189 6.99 8.49 15.81
CA ILE A 189 8.31 7.84 15.79
C ILE A 189 8.66 7.32 14.38
N PRO A 190 8.65 8.19 13.34
CA PRO A 190 8.88 7.80 11.95
C PRO A 190 10.21 7.07 11.72
N GLN A 191 11.23 7.34 12.56
CA GLN A 191 12.55 6.76 12.44
C GLN A 191 12.58 5.24 12.65
N LEU A 192 11.63 4.67 13.41
CA LEU A 192 11.50 3.22 13.56
C LEU A 192 11.09 2.57 12.22
N PHE A 193 10.19 3.24 11.48
CA PHE A 193 9.65 2.74 10.22
C PHE A 193 10.57 2.91 9.02
N TRP A 194 11.74 3.55 9.18
CA TRP A 194 12.79 3.51 8.16
C TRP A 194 13.39 2.11 8.01
N TYR A 195 13.25 1.25 9.01
CA TYR A 195 13.79 -0.12 8.99
C TYR A 195 12.68 -1.17 8.98
N ASN A 196 11.53 -0.86 9.58
CA ASN A 196 10.43 -1.81 9.74
C ASN A 196 10.07 -2.51 8.42
N ALA A 197 10.07 -3.82 8.46
CA ALA A 197 9.68 -4.69 7.35
C ALA A 197 8.26 -5.24 7.53
N LEU A 198 7.97 -5.73 8.74
CA LEU A 198 6.72 -6.40 9.07
C LEU A 198 6.13 -5.86 10.37
N ILE A 199 4.81 -5.80 10.41
CA ILE A 199 4.01 -5.42 11.57
C ILE A 199 3.06 -6.58 11.85
N LEU A 200 3.15 -7.16 13.05
CA LEU A 200 2.26 -8.19 13.55
C LEU A 200 1.29 -7.54 14.52
N PHE A 201 0.00 -7.78 14.32
CA PHE A 201 -1.06 -7.23 15.13
C PHE A 201 -2.05 -8.30 15.57
N SER A 202 -2.51 -8.23 16.82
CA SER A 202 -3.46 -9.19 17.37
C SER A 202 -4.32 -8.56 18.47
N ASN A 203 -5.60 -8.94 18.53
CA ASN A 203 -6.50 -8.64 19.66
C ASN A 203 -6.80 -9.88 20.51
N GLY A 204 -6.03 -10.97 20.31
CA GLY A 204 -6.24 -12.25 20.98
C GLY A 204 -7.29 -13.17 20.35
N GLU A 205 -8.27 -12.64 19.60
CA GLU A 205 -9.21 -13.46 18.80
C GLU A 205 -8.72 -13.63 17.37
N ASP A 206 -8.40 -12.54 16.66
CA ASP A 206 -7.77 -12.60 15.36
C ASP A 206 -6.38 -11.94 15.36
N SER A 207 -5.57 -12.38 14.41
CA SER A 207 -4.20 -11.91 14.24
C SER A 207 -3.91 -11.66 12.76
N CYS A 208 -3.16 -10.60 12.46
CA CYS A 208 -2.75 -10.28 11.10
C CYS A 208 -1.28 -9.87 11.05
N ILE A 209 -0.71 -9.98 9.85
CA ILE A 209 0.62 -9.47 9.54
C ILE A 209 0.54 -8.59 8.31
N SER A 210 1.23 -7.46 8.38
CA SER A 210 1.24 -6.44 7.35
C SER A 210 2.65 -5.93 7.10
N SER A 211 2.85 -5.28 5.95
CA SER A 211 4.06 -4.53 5.66
C SER A 211 3.81 -3.04 5.86
N LEU A 212 4.88 -2.25 6.00
CA LEU A 212 4.81 -0.80 6.17
C LEU A 212 3.88 -0.10 5.16
N THR A 213 3.88 -0.57 3.91
CA THR A 213 3.25 0.11 2.77
C THR A 213 1.94 -0.52 2.32
N ALA A 214 1.47 -1.59 2.98
CA ALA A 214 0.18 -2.19 2.64
C ALA A 214 -0.94 -1.16 2.80
N SER A 215 -1.73 -0.95 1.73
CA SER A 215 -2.89 -0.07 1.80
C SER A 215 -4.03 -0.74 2.57
N LYS A 216 -5.03 0.06 2.97
CA LYS A 216 -6.22 -0.38 3.71
C LYS A 216 -6.96 -1.58 3.08
N GLU A 217 -6.83 -1.74 1.76
CA GLU A 217 -7.49 -2.77 0.95
C GLU A 217 -6.66 -4.06 0.80
N TYR A 218 -5.38 -4.02 1.19
CA TYR A 218 -4.43 -5.13 1.11
C TYR A 218 -3.92 -5.57 2.48
N TYR A 219 -4.60 -5.19 3.56
CA TYR A 219 -4.46 -5.92 4.81
C TYR A 219 -4.89 -7.34 4.53
N ALA A 220 -3.91 -8.23 4.45
CA ALA A 220 -4.21 -9.63 4.46
C ALA A 220 -4.80 -9.93 5.85
N GLU A 221 -6.13 -10.02 5.93
CA GLU A 221 -6.73 -10.92 6.91
C GLU A 221 -6.28 -12.31 6.50
N TRP A 222 -5.24 -12.81 7.15
CA TRP A 222 -4.69 -14.13 6.86
C TRP A 222 -5.66 -15.17 7.39
N LYS A 223 -6.68 -15.48 6.59
CA LYS A 223 -7.56 -16.63 6.81
C LYS A 223 -6.78 -17.86 6.39
N HIS A 224 -6.83 -18.89 7.23
CA HIS A 224 -6.20 -20.19 6.97
C HIS A 224 -6.57 -20.67 5.56
N ILE A 225 -5.59 -21.00 4.71
CA ILE A 225 -5.81 -21.94 3.59
C ILE A 225 -5.38 -23.30 4.12
N GLY A 226 -6.31 -23.95 4.80
CA GLY A 226 -6.16 -25.35 5.20
C GLY A 226 -6.53 -26.24 4.03
N ASN A 227 -6.17 -27.53 4.12
CA ASN A 227 -6.79 -28.54 3.27
C ASN A 227 -8.31 -28.40 3.37
N GLU A 228 -8.98 -28.29 2.23
CA GLU A 228 -10.44 -28.33 2.08
C GLU A 228 -11.22 -27.18 2.74
N GLY A 229 -11.24 -26.01 2.10
CA GLY A 229 -12.43 -25.12 2.11
C GLY A 229 -12.87 -24.51 3.45
N GLU A 230 -12.15 -24.70 4.56
CA GLU A 230 -12.46 -24.09 5.84
C GLU A 230 -11.68 -22.78 6.01
N THR A 231 -12.41 -21.65 5.92
CA THR A 231 -11.92 -20.34 6.36
C THR A 231 -11.86 -20.30 7.89
N GLY A 232 -10.70 -20.65 8.46
CA GLY A 232 -10.44 -20.58 9.91
C GLY A 232 -9.65 -19.33 10.31
N VAL A 233 -9.95 -18.80 11.51
CA VAL A 233 -9.15 -17.78 12.21
C VAL A 233 -7.78 -18.38 12.52
N VAL A 234 -6.69 -17.69 12.16
CA VAL A 234 -5.32 -18.13 12.49
C VAL A 234 -4.99 -17.64 13.90
N SER A 235 -4.68 -18.56 14.81
CA SER A 235 -4.22 -18.18 16.15
C SER A 235 -2.88 -17.44 16.08
N LEU A 236 -2.67 -16.49 17.01
CA LEU A 236 -1.41 -15.76 17.14
C LEU A 236 -0.21 -16.71 17.18
N ASP A 237 -0.33 -17.80 17.94
CA ASP A 237 0.71 -18.82 18.08
C ASP A 237 1.12 -19.42 16.73
N THR A 238 0.13 -19.81 15.93
CA THR A 238 0.35 -20.39 14.59
C THR A 238 1.04 -19.38 13.68
N LEU A 239 0.64 -18.11 13.76
CA LEU A 239 1.24 -17.04 12.96
C LEU A 239 2.71 -16.82 13.35
N LEU A 240 3.02 -16.75 14.64
CA LEU A 240 4.39 -16.59 15.14
C LEU A 240 5.29 -17.76 14.74
N GLU A 241 4.83 -19.00 14.97
CA GLU A 241 5.56 -20.21 14.56
C GLU A 241 5.78 -20.29 13.06
N ARG A 242 4.92 -19.64 12.26
CA ARG A 242 5.05 -19.66 10.80
C ARG A 242 5.92 -18.55 10.25
N VAL A 243 5.82 -17.35 10.80
CA VAL A 243 6.51 -16.17 10.28
C VAL A 243 7.88 -16.00 10.92
N CYS A 244 8.01 -16.20 12.23
CA CYS A 244 9.17 -15.76 13.00
C CYS A 244 10.31 -16.80 13.06
N ILE A 245 10.19 -17.89 12.30
CA ILE A 245 11.31 -18.81 12.02
C ILE A 245 12.34 -18.06 11.14
N PRO A 246 13.65 -18.11 11.44
CA PRO A 246 14.68 -17.34 10.73
C PRO A 246 14.58 -17.45 9.20
N GLU A 247 14.46 -18.67 8.68
CA GLU A 247 14.42 -18.95 7.24
C GLU A 247 13.22 -18.28 6.56
N ARG A 248 12.04 -18.41 7.16
CA ARG A 248 10.80 -17.85 6.60
C ARG A 248 10.73 -16.35 6.77
N LEU A 249 11.15 -15.84 7.93
CA LEU A 249 11.17 -14.41 8.19
C LEU A 249 12.05 -13.70 7.16
N LEU A 250 13.28 -14.18 6.97
CA LEU A 250 14.22 -13.54 6.07
C LEU A 250 13.81 -13.68 4.62
N ASP A 251 13.21 -14.80 4.22
CA ASP A 251 12.65 -14.93 2.88
C ASP A 251 11.49 -13.94 2.62
N ILE A 252 10.57 -13.78 3.58
CA ILE A 252 9.50 -12.78 3.49
C ILE A 252 10.10 -11.38 3.37
N ILE A 253 11.09 -11.05 4.19
CA ILE A 253 11.74 -9.74 4.14
C ILE A 253 12.46 -9.53 2.79
N GLU A 254 13.21 -10.52 2.31
CA GLU A 254 14.01 -10.44 1.09
C GLU A 254 13.14 -10.32 -0.17
N ASN A 255 12.06 -11.09 -0.25
CA ASN A 255 11.34 -11.31 -1.50
C ASN A 255 9.95 -10.65 -1.52
N PHE A 256 9.30 -10.51 -0.37
CA PHE A 256 7.89 -10.11 -0.32
C PHE A 256 7.67 -8.58 -0.25
N ILE A 257 8.59 -7.84 0.35
CA ILE A 257 8.51 -6.36 0.45
C ILE A 257 8.58 -5.68 -0.93
N LEU A 258 9.30 -6.29 -1.89
CA LEU A 258 9.45 -5.77 -3.25
C LEU A 258 8.11 -5.68 -4.00
N TYR A 259 7.21 -6.65 -3.82
CA TYR A 259 5.92 -6.67 -4.50
C TYR A 259 5.06 -5.46 -4.10
N ASN A 260 4.98 -5.16 -2.80
CA ASN A 260 4.20 -4.03 -2.31
C ASN A 260 4.80 -2.70 -2.76
N ALA A 261 6.13 -2.55 -2.70
CA ALA A 261 6.80 -1.35 -3.19
C ALA A 261 6.57 -1.09 -4.69
N LEU A 262 6.53 -2.15 -5.51
CA LEU A 262 6.21 -2.05 -6.93
C LEU A 262 4.75 -1.67 -7.17
N ILE A 263 3.81 -2.28 -6.43
CA ILE A 263 2.38 -1.97 -6.50
C ILE A 263 2.16 -0.50 -6.18
N ASP A 264 2.73 -0.01 -5.09
CA ASP A 264 2.60 1.39 -4.66
C ASP A 264 3.23 2.37 -5.65
N ASN A 265 4.39 2.04 -6.22
CA ASN A 265 5.03 2.87 -7.22
C ASN A 265 4.15 3.01 -8.47
N ASN A 266 3.58 1.90 -8.93
CA ASN A 266 2.66 1.88 -10.06
C ASN A 266 1.38 2.67 -9.74
N THR A 267 0.80 2.52 -8.54
CA THR A 267 -0.38 3.29 -8.09
C THR A 267 -0.12 4.79 -8.09
N ARG A 268 1.06 5.23 -7.64
CA ARG A 268 1.47 6.65 -7.73
C ARG A 268 1.60 7.13 -9.17
N ARG A 269 2.21 6.32 -10.05
CA ARG A 269 2.33 6.65 -11.48
C ARG A 269 0.97 6.78 -12.15
N ILE A 270 0.04 5.88 -11.84
CA ILE A 270 -1.35 5.93 -12.34
C ILE A 270 -1.99 7.27 -11.97
N ARG A 271 -1.89 7.70 -10.71
CA ARG A 271 -2.44 8.98 -10.25
C ARG A 271 -1.87 10.17 -11.02
N ILE A 272 -0.54 10.23 -11.17
CA ILE A 272 0.13 11.31 -11.91
C ILE A 272 -0.33 11.33 -13.38
N LEU A 273 -0.45 10.17 -14.01
CA LEU A 273 -0.95 10.08 -15.39
C LEU A 273 -2.39 10.60 -15.50
N GLU A 274 -3.26 10.26 -14.55
CA GLU A 274 -4.63 10.77 -14.53
C GLU A 274 -4.71 12.28 -14.31
N GLU A 275 -3.93 12.84 -13.37
CA GLU A 275 -3.81 14.28 -13.15
C GLU A 275 -3.30 15.01 -14.40
N MET A 276 -2.32 14.44 -15.11
CA MET A 276 -1.85 14.98 -16.38
C MET A 276 -2.96 15.00 -17.43
N ALA A 277 -3.70 13.91 -17.59
CA ALA A 277 -4.81 13.84 -18.55
C ALA A 277 -5.90 14.87 -18.21
N GLN A 278 -6.27 15.00 -16.94
CA GLN A 278 -7.24 15.99 -16.48
C GLN A 278 -6.78 17.42 -16.74
N THR A 279 -5.51 17.73 -16.45
CA THR A 279 -4.96 19.07 -16.71
C THR A 279 -5.01 19.42 -18.19
N ILE A 280 -4.66 18.48 -19.07
CA ILE A 280 -4.74 18.68 -20.53
C ILE A 280 -6.20 18.88 -20.95
N TYR A 281 -7.13 18.10 -20.39
CA TYR A 281 -8.57 18.27 -20.65
C TYR A 281 -9.06 19.66 -20.23
N GLN A 282 -8.70 20.13 -19.02
CA GLN A 282 -9.09 21.43 -18.51
C GLN A 282 -8.57 22.56 -19.40
N GLU A 283 -7.29 22.51 -19.79
CA GLU A 283 -6.72 23.50 -20.71
C GLU A 283 -7.46 23.52 -22.04
N TRP A 284 -7.79 22.36 -22.62
CA TRP A 284 -8.41 22.30 -23.95
C TRP A 284 -9.90 22.63 -23.95
N PHE A 285 -10.66 22.17 -22.95
CA PHE A 285 -12.13 22.12 -23.02
C PHE A 285 -12.83 22.94 -21.94
N ILE A 286 -12.12 23.46 -20.94
CA ILE A 286 -12.66 24.37 -19.94
C ILE A 286 -12.07 25.77 -20.13
N HIS A 287 -10.75 25.86 -20.29
CA HIS A 287 -10.06 27.13 -20.55
C HIS A 287 -10.00 27.48 -22.04
N PHE A 288 -10.38 26.54 -22.91
CA PHE A 288 -10.37 26.69 -24.37
C PHE A 288 -9.00 27.11 -24.94
N ARG A 289 -7.90 26.66 -24.34
CA ARG A 289 -6.49 26.91 -24.70
C ARG A 289 -5.88 25.73 -25.48
N PHE A 290 -6.63 25.17 -26.41
CA PHE A 290 -6.12 24.13 -27.31
C PHE A 290 -5.19 24.71 -28.39
N PRO A 291 -4.32 23.93 -29.04
CA PRO A 291 -3.44 24.44 -30.09
C PRO A 291 -4.22 25.12 -31.23
N GLY A 292 -3.95 26.41 -31.48
CA GLY A 292 -4.62 27.22 -32.50
C GLY A 292 -5.91 27.93 -32.03
N HIS A 293 -6.15 28.02 -30.72
CA HIS A 293 -7.33 28.67 -30.14
C HIS A 293 -7.36 30.20 -30.31
N GLU A 294 -6.21 30.85 -30.59
CA GLU A 294 -6.02 32.30 -30.46
C GLU A 294 -6.98 33.14 -31.33
N ASN A 295 -7.39 32.59 -32.48
CA ASN A 295 -8.27 33.26 -33.44
C ASN A 295 -9.66 32.62 -33.51
N VAL A 296 -9.99 31.71 -32.61
CA VAL A 296 -11.28 31.03 -32.62
C VAL A 296 -12.34 31.93 -32.00
N LYS A 297 -13.42 32.15 -32.74
CA LYS A 297 -14.55 32.95 -32.29
C LYS A 297 -15.34 32.19 -31.22
N MET A 298 -15.78 32.89 -30.19
CA MET A 298 -16.64 32.34 -29.14
C MET A 298 -18.11 32.68 -29.40
N VAL A 299 -19.01 31.72 -29.19
CA VAL A 299 -20.46 31.85 -29.34
C VAL A 299 -21.17 31.50 -28.04
N ASP A 300 -22.33 32.11 -27.79
CA ASP A 300 -23.11 31.83 -26.58
C ASP A 300 -23.79 30.44 -26.68
N SER A 301 -23.83 29.72 -25.56
CA SER A 301 -24.48 28.42 -25.40
C SER A 301 -25.09 28.27 -24.00
N GLU A 302 -25.78 27.16 -23.76
CA GLU A 302 -26.36 26.80 -22.46
C GLU A 302 -25.32 26.67 -21.34
N LEU A 303 -24.06 26.39 -21.68
CA LEU A 303 -22.94 26.26 -20.73
C LEU A 303 -22.01 27.49 -20.75
N GLY A 304 -22.50 28.62 -21.25
CA GLY A 304 -21.72 29.85 -21.41
C GLY A 304 -21.08 29.95 -22.78
N LYS A 305 -20.00 30.72 -22.90
CA LYS A 305 -19.33 30.95 -24.19
C LYS A 305 -18.45 29.77 -24.56
N ILE A 306 -18.68 29.19 -25.73
CA ILE A 306 -17.92 28.07 -26.28
C ILE A 306 -17.34 28.41 -27.66
N PRO A 307 -16.29 27.72 -28.13
CA PRO A 307 -15.76 27.90 -29.47
C PRO A 307 -16.81 27.67 -30.57
N GLU A 308 -16.76 28.46 -31.64
CA GLU A 308 -17.61 28.30 -32.82
C GLU A 308 -17.40 26.89 -33.44
N ASN A 309 -18.50 26.25 -33.84
CA ASN A 309 -18.58 24.85 -34.32
C ASN A 309 -18.43 23.77 -33.25
N TRP A 310 -18.49 24.12 -31.96
CA TRP A 310 -18.67 23.15 -30.88
C TRP A 310 -20.14 23.08 -30.50
N GLU A 311 -20.57 21.94 -29.94
CA GLU A 311 -21.99 21.68 -29.63
C GLU A 311 -22.15 21.37 -28.15
N VAL A 312 -23.25 21.83 -27.54
CA VAL A 312 -23.69 21.33 -26.23
C VAL A 312 -24.66 20.17 -26.47
N LYS A 313 -24.35 19.00 -25.89
CA LYS A 313 -25.19 17.80 -25.98
C LYS A 313 -25.56 17.26 -24.61
N LYS A 314 -26.60 16.45 -24.56
CA LYS A 314 -26.93 15.68 -23.36
C LYS A 314 -26.06 14.42 -23.29
N LEU A 315 -25.76 13.98 -22.08
CA LEU A 315 -24.95 12.78 -21.85
C LEU A 315 -25.52 11.54 -22.54
N VAL A 316 -26.85 11.42 -22.64
CA VAL A 316 -27.52 10.31 -23.34
C VAL A 316 -27.20 10.24 -24.83
N ASP A 317 -26.84 11.36 -25.45
CA ASP A 317 -26.56 11.44 -26.89
C ASP A 317 -25.16 10.90 -27.20
N VAL A 318 -24.22 11.03 -26.26
CA VAL A 318 -22.80 10.72 -26.43
C VAL A 318 -22.29 9.52 -25.62
N SER A 319 -23.19 8.88 -24.86
CA SER A 319 -22.83 7.73 -24.01
C SER A 319 -23.81 6.58 -24.19
N VAL A 320 -23.35 5.37 -23.89
CA VAL A 320 -24.16 4.16 -23.80
C VAL A 320 -24.25 3.74 -22.35
N ASN A 321 -25.48 3.60 -21.84
CA ASN A 321 -25.75 3.12 -20.50
C ASN A 321 -25.94 1.59 -20.49
N HIS A 322 -25.20 0.91 -19.61
CA HIS A 322 -25.18 -0.55 -19.49
C HIS A 322 -25.87 -1.05 -18.21
N ASN A 323 -26.70 -0.23 -17.56
CA ASN A 323 -27.34 -0.57 -16.30
C ASN A 323 -28.20 -1.85 -16.35
N HIS A 324 -28.70 -2.22 -17.53
CA HIS A 324 -29.46 -3.45 -17.77
C HIS A 324 -28.65 -4.74 -17.54
N LYS A 325 -27.31 -4.67 -17.54
CA LYS A 325 -26.43 -5.81 -17.28
C LYS A 325 -26.20 -6.05 -15.79
N ARG A 326 -26.37 -5.02 -14.95
CA ARG A 326 -26.14 -5.07 -13.50
C ARG A 326 -27.08 -6.06 -12.83
N LYS A 327 -26.58 -6.82 -11.85
CA LYS A 327 -27.44 -7.62 -10.96
C LYS A 327 -26.96 -7.48 -9.51
N PRO A 328 -27.72 -6.82 -8.61
CA PRO A 328 -27.27 -6.62 -7.25
C PRO A 328 -27.17 -7.97 -6.51
N LEU A 329 -26.14 -8.11 -5.70
CA LEU A 329 -25.93 -9.25 -4.81
C LEU A 329 -26.03 -8.78 -3.36
N SER A 330 -26.79 -9.52 -2.55
CA SER A 330 -26.83 -9.34 -1.10
C SER A 330 -25.48 -9.71 -0.47
N LYS A 331 -25.20 -9.21 0.74
CA LYS A 331 -23.98 -9.56 1.48
C LYS A 331 -23.81 -11.08 1.63
N ALA A 332 -24.88 -11.80 1.97
CA ALA A 332 -24.86 -13.25 2.12
C ALA A 332 -24.46 -13.97 0.82
N GLN A 333 -24.95 -13.51 -0.35
CA GLN A 333 -24.56 -14.07 -1.64
C GLN A 333 -23.09 -13.79 -1.95
N ARG A 334 -22.61 -12.57 -1.69
CA ARG A 334 -21.19 -12.23 -1.90
C ARG A 334 -20.25 -13.07 -1.04
N THR A 335 -20.63 -13.34 0.22
CA THR A 335 -19.86 -14.24 1.10
C THR A 335 -19.79 -15.67 0.56
N GLN A 336 -20.84 -16.17 -0.11
CA GLN A 336 -20.84 -17.51 -0.72
C GLN A 336 -20.10 -17.57 -2.07
N MET A 337 -19.91 -16.42 -2.71
CA MET A 337 -19.36 -16.31 -4.06
C MET A 337 -17.98 -15.66 -4.07
N GLN A 338 -17.21 -15.76 -2.98
CA GLN A 338 -15.87 -15.16 -2.89
C GLN A 338 -14.95 -15.60 -4.04
N GLY A 339 -14.20 -14.66 -4.60
CA GLY A 339 -13.27 -14.90 -5.70
C GLY A 339 -12.52 -13.62 -6.10
N PRO A 340 -11.85 -13.58 -7.27
CA PRO A 340 -10.88 -12.52 -7.57
C PRO A 340 -11.47 -11.25 -8.22
N PHE A 341 -12.75 -11.25 -8.64
CA PHE A 341 -13.31 -10.14 -9.40
C PHE A 341 -13.95 -9.09 -8.49
N PRO A 342 -13.59 -7.80 -8.60
CA PRO A 342 -14.15 -6.76 -7.74
C PRO A 342 -15.65 -6.58 -7.96
N TYR A 343 -16.38 -6.44 -6.85
CA TYR A 343 -17.79 -6.06 -6.80
C TYR A 343 -17.89 -4.58 -6.41
N TYR A 344 -18.21 -3.72 -7.38
CA TYR A 344 -18.28 -2.28 -7.22
C TYR A 344 -19.62 -1.82 -6.62
N GLY A 345 -19.52 -0.92 -5.64
CA GLY A 345 -20.62 -0.09 -5.14
C GLY A 345 -20.62 1.31 -5.78
N SER A 346 -21.29 2.25 -5.11
CA SER A 346 -21.42 3.64 -5.58
C SER A 346 -20.07 4.37 -5.66
N ALA A 347 -19.24 4.26 -4.61
CA ALA A 347 -17.97 4.99 -4.50
C ALA A 347 -16.72 4.11 -4.42
N ASN A 348 -16.87 2.84 -4.05
CA ASN A 348 -15.74 1.95 -3.79
C ASN A 348 -16.06 0.50 -4.15
N VAL A 349 -15.03 -0.34 -4.18
CA VAL A 349 -15.18 -1.80 -4.19
C VAL A 349 -15.74 -2.23 -2.83
N LEU A 350 -16.84 -2.99 -2.83
CA LEU A 350 -17.50 -3.46 -1.61
C LEU A 350 -17.10 -4.90 -1.22
N ASP A 351 -16.62 -5.68 -2.18
CA ASP A 351 -16.25 -7.10 -2.02
C ASP A 351 -15.52 -7.62 -3.25
N TYR A 352 -15.10 -8.88 -3.21
CA TYR A 352 -14.63 -9.63 -4.36
C TYR A 352 -15.41 -10.94 -4.56
N VAL A 353 -15.71 -11.27 -5.81
CA VAL A 353 -16.55 -12.41 -6.20
C VAL A 353 -15.91 -13.27 -7.30
N ASN A 354 -16.30 -14.53 -7.40
CA ASN A 354 -15.79 -15.51 -8.38
C ASN A 354 -16.47 -15.44 -9.76
N VAL A 355 -17.40 -14.51 -9.93
CA VAL A 355 -18.16 -14.29 -11.16
C VAL A 355 -18.07 -12.82 -11.59
N TYR A 356 -18.22 -12.55 -12.88
CA TYR A 356 -18.18 -11.20 -13.43
C TYR A 356 -19.32 -10.98 -14.44
N GLN A 357 -19.66 -9.72 -14.70
CA GLN A 357 -20.68 -9.32 -15.68
C GLN A 357 -20.11 -8.43 -16.79
N PHE A 358 -19.02 -7.75 -16.47
CA PHE A 358 -18.35 -6.82 -17.36
C PHE A 358 -16.92 -7.31 -17.56
N ASP A 359 -16.42 -7.17 -18.78
CA ASP A 359 -15.07 -7.56 -19.20
C ASP A 359 -14.62 -6.60 -20.30
N ASP A 360 -14.35 -5.35 -19.92
CA ASP A 360 -13.78 -4.29 -20.76
C ASP A 360 -13.50 -3.05 -19.88
N ASN A 361 -13.28 -1.90 -20.50
CA ASN A 361 -13.15 -0.60 -19.87
C ASN A 361 -14.51 0.12 -19.82
N TYR A 362 -14.99 0.36 -18.62
CA TYR A 362 -16.23 1.09 -18.38
C TYR A 362 -15.96 2.26 -17.44
N LEU A 363 -16.86 3.24 -17.47
CA LEU A 363 -16.91 4.31 -16.49
C LEU A 363 -18.08 4.04 -15.54
N LEU A 364 -17.80 4.00 -14.25
CA LEU A 364 -18.82 3.96 -13.20
C LEU A 364 -19.05 5.37 -12.67
N LEU A 365 -20.32 5.71 -12.44
CA LEU A 365 -20.73 6.93 -11.77
C LEU A 365 -21.62 6.57 -10.57
N GLY A 366 -21.33 7.12 -9.40
CA GLY A 366 -22.10 6.86 -8.17
C GLY A 366 -23.58 7.24 -8.34
N GLY A 367 -24.47 6.26 -8.22
CA GLY A 367 -25.90 6.43 -8.46
C GLY A 367 -26.71 6.66 -7.19
N ASP A 368 -26.30 6.05 -6.07
CA ASP A 368 -27.04 6.13 -4.80
C ASP A 368 -26.06 6.17 -3.61
N GLY A 369 -26.36 6.99 -2.60
CA GLY A 369 -25.55 7.22 -1.41
C GLY A 369 -24.44 8.25 -1.67
N THR A 370 -23.21 7.78 -1.86
CA THR A 370 -22.05 8.64 -2.12
C THR A 370 -21.91 8.92 -3.62
N VAL A 371 -22.60 9.95 -4.09
CA VAL A 371 -22.71 10.31 -5.52
C VAL A 371 -21.92 11.56 -5.91
N VAL A 372 -21.47 12.34 -4.93
CA VAL A 372 -20.77 13.62 -5.11
C VAL A 372 -19.48 13.66 -4.29
N THR A 373 -18.43 14.24 -4.87
CA THR A 373 -17.14 14.47 -4.21
C THR A 373 -17.17 15.74 -3.37
N GLU A 374 -16.16 15.97 -2.54
CA GLU A 374 -16.03 17.21 -1.76
C GLU A 374 -15.97 18.47 -2.65
N GLU A 375 -15.52 18.32 -3.90
CA GLU A 375 -15.42 19.39 -4.90
C GLU A 375 -16.74 19.66 -5.63
N GLY A 376 -17.81 18.90 -5.35
CA GLY A 376 -19.11 19.06 -6.03
C GLY A 376 -19.22 18.35 -7.39
N ASN A 377 -18.25 17.48 -7.73
CA ASN A 377 -18.19 16.69 -8.95
C ASN A 377 -18.80 15.29 -8.72
N PRO A 378 -19.23 14.54 -9.75
CA PRO A 378 -19.72 13.18 -9.57
C PRO A 378 -18.60 12.25 -9.06
N VAL A 379 -18.98 11.28 -8.23
CA VAL A 379 -18.08 10.18 -7.85
C VAL A 379 -17.92 9.23 -9.02
N LEU A 380 -16.69 9.05 -9.49
CA LEU A 380 -16.35 8.26 -10.67
C LEU A 380 -15.37 7.15 -10.33
N GLN A 381 -15.55 5.97 -10.94
CA GLN A 381 -14.61 4.86 -10.85
C GLN A 381 -14.35 4.28 -12.24
N ARG A 382 -13.12 3.84 -12.51
CA ARG A 382 -12.69 3.34 -13.84
C ARG A 382 -12.25 1.86 -13.76
N PRO A 383 -13.18 0.91 -13.65
CA PRO A 383 -12.83 -0.50 -13.68
C PRO A 383 -12.24 -0.90 -15.04
N CYS A 384 -11.19 -1.71 -15.00
CA CYS A 384 -10.54 -2.29 -16.16
C CYS A 384 -10.54 -3.81 -16.05
N GLY A 385 -11.10 -4.49 -17.06
CA GLY A 385 -11.14 -5.95 -17.13
C GLY A 385 -12.41 -6.52 -16.51
N LYS A 386 -12.29 -7.63 -15.77
CA LYS A 386 -13.42 -8.41 -15.26
C LYS A 386 -13.91 -7.87 -13.91
N PHE A 387 -15.19 -7.49 -13.84
CA PHE A 387 -15.80 -6.98 -12.61
C PHE A 387 -17.32 -7.20 -12.56
N TRP A 388 -17.88 -6.92 -11.40
CA TRP A 388 -19.31 -6.90 -11.12
C TRP A 388 -19.71 -5.56 -10.51
N VAL A 389 -20.95 -5.09 -10.73
CA VAL A 389 -21.44 -3.79 -10.21
C VAL A 389 -22.80 -3.96 -9.55
N SER A 390 -23.01 -3.27 -8.43
CA SER A 390 -24.31 -3.15 -7.76
C SER A 390 -25.28 -2.24 -8.52
N ASP A 391 -26.50 -2.13 -8.02
CA ASP A 391 -27.50 -1.17 -8.49
C ASP A 391 -27.21 0.29 -8.11
N HIS A 392 -26.32 0.53 -7.14
CA HIS A 392 -25.94 1.85 -6.65
C HIS A 392 -24.92 2.60 -7.53
N ALA A 393 -24.49 2.06 -8.68
CA ALA A 393 -23.61 2.76 -9.62
C ALA A 393 -24.06 2.62 -11.08
N HIS A 394 -24.04 3.71 -11.85
CA HIS A 394 -24.31 3.69 -13.28
C HIS A 394 -23.10 3.19 -14.06
N VAL A 395 -23.33 2.40 -15.10
CA VAL A 395 -22.27 1.86 -15.96
C VAL A 395 -22.37 2.50 -17.35
N LEU A 396 -21.32 3.19 -17.77
CA LEU A 396 -21.29 4.00 -18.99
C LEU A 396 -20.10 3.64 -19.89
N THR A 397 -20.30 3.79 -21.20
CA THR A 397 -19.22 3.88 -22.20
C THR A 397 -19.45 5.06 -23.12
N GLY A 398 -18.40 5.55 -23.78
CA GLY A 398 -18.51 6.52 -24.85
C GLY A 398 -19.32 6.00 -26.05
N ARG A 399 -19.85 6.92 -26.87
CA ARG A 399 -20.53 6.65 -28.14
C ARG A 399 -19.92 7.50 -29.26
N ASP A 400 -19.87 6.94 -30.46
CA ASP A 400 -19.43 7.60 -31.69
C ASP A 400 -17.99 8.15 -31.59
N ILE A 401 -17.83 9.48 -31.67
CA ILE A 401 -16.53 10.15 -31.59
C ILE A 401 -16.07 10.36 -30.15
N ILE A 402 -16.93 10.15 -29.15
CA ILE A 402 -16.61 10.37 -27.74
C ILE A 402 -16.16 9.05 -27.10
N SER A 403 -14.92 9.03 -26.59
CA SER A 403 -14.38 7.87 -25.88
C SER A 403 -14.83 7.81 -24.41
N THR A 404 -14.76 6.63 -23.80
CA THR A 404 -15.02 6.46 -22.36
C THR A 404 -14.06 7.28 -21.50
N ASP A 405 -12.79 7.38 -21.92
CA ASP A 405 -11.78 8.20 -21.24
C ASP A 405 -12.10 9.70 -21.32
N PHE A 406 -12.66 10.17 -22.45
CA PHE A 406 -13.18 11.54 -22.57
C PHE A 406 -14.36 11.78 -21.63
N LEU A 407 -15.31 10.84 -21.53
CA LEU A 407 -16.43 10.95 -20.59
C LEU A 407 -15.94 11.05 -19.15
N TYR A 408 -14.91 10.28 -18.78
CA TYR A 408 -14.31 10.37 -17.45
C TYR A 408 -13.78 11.77 -17.18
N MET A 409 -12.91 12.30 -18.05
CA MET A 409 -12.36 13.65 -17.86
C MET A 409 -13.45 14.72 -17.86
N CYS A 410 -14.43 14.61 -18.75
CA CYS A 410 -15.55 15.54 -18.80
C CYS A 410 -16.37 15.51 -17.50
N LEU A 411 -16.82 14.34 -17.06
CA LEU A 411 -17.65 14.20 -15.88
C LEU A 411 -16.90 14.57 -14.60
N SER A 412 -15.58 14.36 -14.54
CA SER A 412 -14.76 14.83 -13.41
C SER A 412 -14.79 16.34 -13.21
N ASN A 413 -15.22 17.12 -14.22
CA ASN A 413 -15.29 18.57 -14.17
C ASN A 413 -16.74 19.11 -14.23
N VAL A 414 -17.75 18.24 -14.10
CA VAL A 414 -19.17 18.63 -14.11
C VAL A 414 -19.66 18.86 -12.69
N GLU A 415 -20.25 20.03 -12.43
CA GLU A 415 -21.01 20.26 -11.20
C GLU A 415 -22.25 19.37 -11.17
N ILE A 416 -22.26 18.36 -10.28
CA ILE A 416 -23.30 17.32 -10.29
C ILE A 416 -24.52 17.70 -9.44
N SER A 417 -24.38 18.67 -8.53
CA SER A 417 -25.43 19.11 -7.60
C SER A 417 -26.81 19.34 -8.23
N PRO A 418 -26.95 19.95 -9.43
CA PRO A 418 -28.25 20.16 -10.07
C PRO A 418 -28.98 18.87 -10.48
N TYR A 419 -28.26 17.76 -10.58
CA TYR A 419 -28.77 16.46 -11.05
C TYR A 419 -29.03 15.48 -9.91
N ILE A 420 -28.67 15.84 -8.67
CA ILE A 420 -28.90 15.05 -7.48
C ILE A 420 -30.33 15.25 -6.98
N THR A 421 -30.96 14.15 -6.61
CA THR A 421 -32.25 14.09 -5.92
C THR A 421 -32.09 13.39 -4.57
N GLY A 422 -33.09 13.53 -3.69
CA GLY A 422 -33.08 12.89 -2.37
C GLY A 422 -32.26 13.67 -1.33
N SER A 423 -32.95 14.29 -0.37
CA SER A 423 -32.30 15.13 0.66
C SER A 423 -31.56 14.31 1.74
N ALA A 424 -32.07 13.12 2.07
CA ALA A 424 -31.49 12.27 3.11
C ALA A 424 -30.53 11.21 2.55
N GLN A 425 -30.78 10.74 1.34
CA GLN A 425 -29.94 9.80 0.61
C GLN A 425 -29.79 10.33 -0.82
N PRO A 426 -28.65 10.95 -1.14
CA PRO A 426 -28.40 11.50 -2.47
C PRO A 426 -28.46 10.41 -3.53
N GLU A 427 -29.19 10.69 -4.61
CA GLU A 427 -29.39 9.78 -5.72
C GLU A 427 -29.32 10.53 -7.05
N ILE A 428 -28.63 9.95 -8.02
CA ILE A 428 -28.63 10.39 -9.41
C ILE A 428 -29.44 9.36 -10.19
N THR A 429 -30.70 9.67 -10.52
CA THR A 429 -31.50 8.75 -11.32
C THR A 429 -30.97 8.66 -12.76
N GLN A 430 -31.26 7.58 -13.48
CA GLN A 430 -30.92 7.49 -14.91
C GLN A 430 -31.54 8.63 -15.73
N VAL A 431 -32.71 9.13 -15.33
CA VAL A 431 -33.36 10.27 -15.99
C VAL A 431 -32.50 11.53 -15.85
N ASN A 432 -32.05 11.83 -14.62
CA ASN A 432 -31.21 13.01 -14.36
C ASN A 432 -29.82 12.87 -15.00
N LEU A 433 -29.21 11.69 -14.89
CA LEU A 433 -27.94 11.37 -15.55
C LEU A 433 -27.99 11.69 -17.05
N ASN A 434 -29.07 11.27 -17.71
CA ASN A 434 -29.26 11.49 -19.14
C ASN A 434 -29.42 12.97 -19.51
N GLN A 435 -29.76 13.86 -18.58
CA GLN A 435 -29.91 15.30 -18.83
C GLN A 435 -28.62 16.09 -18.67
N ILE A 436 -27.55 15.49 -18.13
CA ILE A 436 -26.28 16.19 -17.92
C ILE A 436 -25.79 16.78 -19.25
N LEU A 437 -25.59 18.09 -19.26
CA LEU A 437 -25.08 18.81 -20.43
C LEU A 437 -23.56 18.71 -20.49
N ILE A 438 -23.04 18.41 -21.68
CA ILE A 438 -21.60 18.35 -21.94
C ILE A 438 -21.24 19.12 -23.21
N ILE A 439 -20.02 19.61 -23.26
CA ILE A 439 -19.45 20.25 -24.44
C ILE A 439 -18.85 19.16 -25.33
N VAL A 440 -19.23 19.17 -26.61
CA VAL A 440 -18.73 18.27 -27.66
C VAL A 440 -17.92 19.08 -28.65
N PRO A 441 -16.59 18.96 -28.64
CA PRO A 441 -15.71 19.63 -29.58
C PRO A 441 -15.88 19.13 -31.00
N SER A 442 -15.40 19.93 -31.96
CA SER A 442 -15.34 19.49 -33.36
C SER A 442 -14.39 18.30 -33.54
N ARG A 443 -14.65 17.48 -34.57
CA ARG A 443 -13.88 16.26 -34.82
C ARG A 443 -12.39 16.51 -35.02
N ASP A 444 -12.01 17.60 -35.67
CA ASP A 444 -10.61 17.98 -35.87
C ASP A 444 -9.87 18.23 -34.54
N ILE A 445 -10.55 18.81 -33.55
CA ILE A 445 -9.98 19.04 -32.23
C ILE A 445 -9.80 17.71 -31.50
N LEU A 446 -10.81 16.85 -31.55
CA LEU A 446 -10.75 15.51 -30.94
C LEU A 446 -9.67 14.64 -31.58
N ASP A 447 -9.50 14.68 -32.90
CA ASP A 447 -8.48 13.92 -33.63
C ASP A 447 -7.05 14.36 -33.24
N ARG A 448 -6.86 15.61 -32.79
CA ARG A 448 -5.59 16.11 -32.23
C ARG A 448 -5.42 15.82 -30.73
N PHE A 449 -6.52 15.83 -29.98
CA PHE A 449 -6.51 15.59 -28.54
C PHE A 449 -6.28 14.12 -28.20
N TYR A 450 -7.01 13.22 -28.87
CA TYR A 450 -7.03 11.80 -28.51
C TYR A 450 -5.68 11.09 -28.53
N PRO A 451 -4.79 11.31 -29.51
CA PRO A 451 -3.47 10.68 -29.48
C PRO A 451 -2.71 10.97 -28.17
N ILE A 452 -2.80 12.20 -27.65
CA ILE A 452 -2.09 12.61 -26.43
C ILE A 452 -2.63 11.87 -25.21
N VAL A 453 -3.95 11.87 -25.01
CA VAL A 453 -4.55 11.27 -23.82
C VAL A 453 -4.67 9.75 -23.91
N ASN A 454 -4.80 9.18 -25.10
CA ASN A 454 -4.89 7.73 -25.28
C ASN A 454 -3.60 7.05 -24.81
N ASP A 455 -2.44 7.62 -25.12
CA ASP A 455 -1.15 7.08 -24.65
C ASP A 455 -1.05 7.10 -23.12
N ILE A 456 -1.48 8.21 -22.50
CA ILE A 456 -1.52 8.36 -21.03
C ILE A 456 -2.43 7.29 -20.41
N PHE A 457 -3.66 7.12 -20.93
CA PHE A 457 -4.59 6.14 -20.39
C PHE A 457 -4.20 4.69 -20.72
N GLN A 458 -3.51 4.43 -21.83
CA GLN A 458 -2.92 3.12 -22.10
C GLN A 458 -1.84 2.77 -21.09
N LEU A 459 -0.93 3.70 -20.76
CA LEU A 459 0.08 3.49 -19.71
C LEU A 459 -0.56 3.23 -18.35
N SER A 460 -1.58 4.02 -17.99
CA SER A 460 -2.36 3.82 -16.76
C SER A 460 -2.97 2.40 -16.70
N ARG A 461 -3.64 1.95 -17.77
CA ARG A 461 -4.21 0.60 -17.87
C ARG A 461 -3.15 -0.50 -17.75
N ASN A 462 -2.00 -0.34 -18.39
CA ASN A 462 -0.90 -1.32 -18.30
C ASN A 462 -0.38 -1.44 -16.85
N LEU A 463 -0.25 -0.32 -16.13
CA LEU A 463 0.15 -0.31 -14.73
C LEU A 463 -0.92 -0.97 -13.83
N ILE A 464 -2.20 -0.73 -14.08
CA ILE A 464 -3.30 -1.39 -13.35
C ILE A 464 -3.23 -2.91 -13.54
N GLN A 465 -3.09 -3.39 -14.77
CA GLN A 465 -2.95 -4.82 -15.07
C GLN A 465 -1.69 -5.42 -14.45
N ARG A 466 -0.57 -4.68 -14.45
CA ARG A 466 0.67 -5.11 -13.79
C ARG A 466 0.47 -5.23 -12.28
N ASN A 467 -0.26 -4.30 -11.66
CA ASN A 467 -0.60 -4.38 -10.25
C ASN A 467 -1.50 -5.59 -9.94
N GLN A 468 -2.51 -5.86 -10.76
CA GLN A 468 -3.34 -7.06 -10.62
C GLN A 468 -2.47 -8.33 -10.64
N LYS A 469 -1.56 -8.47 -11.61
CA LYS A 469 -0.63 -9.61 -11.67
C LYS A 469 0.29 -9.69 -10.46
N LEU A 470 0.82 -8.56 -9.99
CA LEU A 470 1.66 -8.51 -8.79
C LEU A 470 0.89 -8.96 -7.55
N VAL A 471 -0.38 -8.54 -7.41
CA VAL A 471 -1.27 -8.97 -6.33
C VAL A 471 -1.59 -10.47 -6.43
N GLU A 472 -1.99 -10.96 -7.60
CA GLU A 472 -2.25 -12.40 -7.81
C GLU A 472 -1.02 -13.25 -7.51
N THR A 473 0.16 -12.80 -7.95
CA THR A 473 1.43 -13.46 -7.71
C THR A 473 1.76 -13.48 -6.23
N ARG A 474 1.65 -12.32 -5.57
CA ARG A 474 1.80 -12.17 -4.12
C ARG A 474 0.89 -13.14 -3.37
N ASP A 475 -0.40 -13.16 -3.70
CA ASP A 475 -1.42 -13.96 -3.01
C ASP A 475 -1.29 -15.46 -3.31
N LEU A 476 -0.60 -15.85 -4.38
CA LEU A 476 -0.25 -17.24 -4.69
C LEU A 476 0.99 -17.73 -3.92
N PHE A 477 2.01 -16.88 -3.79
CA PHE A 477 3.26 -17.24 -3.10
C PHE A 477 3.10 -17.33 -1.59
N LEU A 478 2.26 -16.45 -1.05
CA LEU A 478 2.17 -16.24 0.37
C LEU A 478 1.58 -17.44 1.15
N PRO A 479 0.53 -18.13 0.67
CA PRO A 479 0.07 -19.39 1.29
C PRO A 479 1.06 -20.55 1.09
N LYS A 480 1.82 -20.56 -0.01
CA LYS A 480 2.83 -21.61 -0.29
C LYS A 480 4.05 -21.50 0.63
N LEU A 481 4.44 -20.29 0.97
CA LEU A 481 5.47 -19.98 1.98
C LEU A 481 5.08 -20.53 3.36
N ILE A 482 3.79 -20.52 3.67
CA ILE A 482 3.26 -20.88 4.98
C ILE A 482 2.87 -22.36 5.10
N SER A 483 2.57 -23.05 4.01
CA SER A 483 1.95 -24.40 4.01
C SER A 483 2.93 -25.58 3.91
N ASP A 484 4.23 -25.35 4.11
CA ASP A 484 5.29 -26.37 4.03
C ASP A 484 5.34 -27.12 2.69
N ARG A 485 6.01 -26.57 1.65
CA ARG A 485 6.57 -27.45 0.60
C ARG A 485 7.59 -26.96 -0.44
N THR A 486 8.04 -25.71 -0.49
CA THR A 486 9.02 -25.35 -1.54
C THR A 486 9.98 -24.26 -1.09
N ASP A 487 11.27 -24.59 -1.09
CA ASP A 487 12.33 -23.60 -1.28
C ASP A 487 12.05 -22.85 -2.58
N ILE A 488 11.95 -21.52 -2.50
CA ILE A 488 11.67 -20.65 -3.66
C ILE A 488 12.76 -20.77 -4.74
N CYS A 489 13.95 -21.25 -4.37
CA CYS A 489 15.07 -21.48 -5.28
C CYS A 489 14.76 -22.45 -6.44
N ASP A 490 13.77 -23.35 -6.29
CA ASP A 490 13.41 -24.34 -7.31
C ASP A 490 12.25 -23.91 -8.23
N LEU A 491 11.75 -22.68 -8.09
CA LEU A 491 10.64 -22.16 -8.90
C LEU A 491 11.20 -21.27 -10.02
N ASP A 492 11.30 -21.84 -11.22
CA ASP A 492 11.49 -21.11 -12.48
C ASP A 492 10.30 -20.16 -12.70
N VAL A 493 10.40 -18.95 -12.15
CA VAL A 493 9.51 -17.85 -12.51
C VAL A 493 10.15 -17.12 -13.67
N GLU A 494 9.63 -17.34 -14.88
CA GLU A 494 9.86 -16.44 -16.00
C GLU A 494 9.28 -15.07 -15.63
N VAL A 495 10.09 -14.23 -14.98
CA VAL A 495 9.85 -12.79 -14.94
C VAL A 495 10.11 -12.30 -16.35
N SER A 496 9.10 -12.36 -17.21
CA SER A 496 9.19 -11.76 -18.54
C SER A 496 9.37 -10.25 -18.35
N GLU A 497 10.57 -9.75 -18.62
CA GLU A 497 10.80 -8.33 -18.83
C GLU A 497 9.95 -7.89 -20.05
N VAL A 498 8.82 -7.22 -19.77
CA VAL A 498 8.08 -6.40 -20.75
C VAL A 498 7.56 -5.14 -20.06
#